data_AF-A0A937SH63-F1
#
_entry.id   AF-A0A937SH63-F1
#
_cell.length_a   1.000
_cell.length_b   1.000
_cell.length_c   1.000
_cell.angle_alpha   90.00
_cell.angle_beta   90.00
_cell.angle_gamma   90.00
#
_symmetry.space_group_name_H-M   'P 1'
#
loop_
_entity.id
_entity.type
_entity.pdbx_description
1 polymer ?
#
loop_
_entity_poly.entity_id
_entity_poly.type
_entity_poly.pdbx_seq_one_letter_code
_entity_poly.pdbx_strand_id
1 'polypeptide(L)'
;MPKLDFEAVEELQAVGFSSEQGKALVRIIANMQTAQLATKADLAGLRTELVETREVLRGEIVAVRTEMRTEMAELRTEMRSEMAELRTEMAEMRATMTTLATKDELASLELRLTEKMSAMFAKMIIWLVGIAIASVSLMAAIGQLMK
;
A
#
# COMPACT_ATOMS: atom_id res chain seq x y z
N MET A 1 32.08 28.21 52.67
CA MET A 1 32.36 29.67 52.73
C MET A 1 33.30 29.99 51.60
N PRO A 2 33.02 31.01 50.75
CA PRO A 2 33.99 31.48 49.79
C PRO A 2 35.27 31.90 50.52
N LYS A 3 36.42 31.59 49.94
CA LYS A 3 37.71 32.01 50.50
C LYS A 3 37.76 33.54 50.44
N LEU A 4 38.05 34.18 51.57
CA LEU A 4 38.32 35.60 51.61
C LEU A 4 39.63 35.85 50.87
N ASP A 5 39.56 36.70 49.85
CA ASP A 5 40.75 37.21 49.18
C ASP A 5 41.42 38.24 50.10
N PHE A 6 42.59 37.87 50.63
CA PHE A 6 43.33 38.72 51.56
C PHE A 6 43.94 39.94 50.86
N GLU A 7 44.28 39.83 49.58
CA GLU A 7 44.83 40.92 48.77
C GLU A 7 43.77 42.00 48.56
N ALA A 8 42.54 41.60 48.19
CA ALA A 8 41.41 42.52 48.08
C ALA A 8 41.04 43.22 49.41
N VAL A 9 41.29 42.59 50.56
CA VAL A 9 41.08 43.23 51.88
C VAL A 9 42.16 44.26 52.18
N GLU A 10 43.43 43.97 51.87
CA GLU A 10 44.54 44.92 52.06
C GLU A 10 44.39 46.15 51.14
N GLU A 11 43.95 45.96 49.89
CA GLU A 11 43.65 47.07 48.97
C GLU A 11 42.59 48.01 49.54
N LEU A 12 41.51 47.48 50.12
CA LEU A 12 40.45 48.27 50.75
C LEU A 12 40.95 49.03 51.99
N GLN A 13 41.89 48.45 52.75
CA GLN A 13 42.51 49.13 53.89
C GLN A 13 43.40 50.29 53.45
N ALA A 14 44.12 50.15 52.33
CA ALA A 14 44.97 51.20 51.77
C ALA A 14 44.16 52.45 51.36
N VAL A 15 42.88 52.29 51.02
CA VAL A 15 41.95 53.40 50.70
C VAL A 15 41.04 53.81 51.86
N GLY A 16 41.36 53.38 53.09
CA GLY A 16 40.76 53.93 54.32
C GLY A 16 39.62 53.13 54.93
N PHE A 17 39.29 51.93 54.43
CA PHE A 17 38.36 51.03 55.12
C PHE A 17 39.03 50.37 56.33
N SER A 18 38.25 50.11 57.39
CA SER A 18 38.75 49.28 58.48
C SER A 18 38.88 47.82 58.03
N SER A 19 39.76 47.05 58.69
CA SER A 19 39.94 45.62 58.40
C SER A 19 38.62 44.84 58.42
N GLU A 20 37.73 45.18 59.36
CA GLU A 20 36.42 44.53 59.48
C GLU A 20 35.46 44.94 58.35
N GLN A 21 35.50 46.19 57.90
CA GLN A 21 34.71 46.66 56.76
C GLN A 21 35.19 46.02 55.45
N GLY A 22 36.50 45.92 55.22
CA GLY A 22 37.08 45.26 54.04
C GLY A 22 36.71 43.78 53.96
N LYS A 23 36.86 43.03 55.07
CA LYS A 23 36.43 41.63 55.17
C LYS A 23 34.93 41.46 54.91
N ALA A 24 34.10 42.36 55.42
CA ALA A 24 32.65 42.30 55.21
C ALA A 24 32.29 42.51 53.72
N LEU A 25 32.88 43.52 53.08
CA LEU A 25 32.67 43.82 51.65
C LEU A 25 33.12 42.67 50.74
N VAL A 26 34.35 42.19 50.91
CA VAL A 26 34.89 41.07 50.11
C VAL A 26 34.04 39.81 50.30
N ARG A 27 33.56 39.53 51.52
CA ARG A 27 32.66 38.40 51.79
C ARG A 27 31.30 38.57 51.11
N ILE A 28 30.71 39.77 51.13
CA ILE A 28 29.44 40.05 50.45
C ILE A 28 29.58 39.86 48.94
N ILE A 29 30.63 40.42 48.34
CA ILE A 29 30.90 40.30 46.90
C ILE A 29 31.13 38.84 46.51
N ALA A 30 31.96 38.12 47.26
CA ALA A 30 32.22 36.70 47.00
C ALA A 30 30.96 35.84 47.12
N ASN A 31 30.10 36.11 48.13
CA ASN A 31 28.82 35.44 48.27
C ASN A 31 27.88 35.74 47.09
N MET A 32 27.80 36.99 46.67
CA MET A 32 26.96 37.43 45.55
C MET A 32 27.40 36.81 44.21
N GLN A 33 28.71 36.73 43.98
CA GLN A 33 29.26 36.02 42.81
C GLN A 33 28.94 34.53 42.84
N THR A 34 29.09 33.85 43.99
CA THR A 34 28.73 32.43 44.10
C THR A 34 27.22 32.18 43.98
N ALA A 35 26.37 33.15 44.31
CA ALA A 35 24.92 33.03 44.20
C ALA A 35 24.42 33.06 42.75
N GLN A 36 25.22 33.58 41.79
CA GLN A 36 24.88 33.58 40.36
C GLN A 36 25.35 32.31 39.63
N LEU A 37 26.12 31.44 40.28
CA LEU A 37 26.61 30.22 39.68
C LEU A 37 25.61 29.08 39.86
N ALA A 38 25.46 28.25 38.82
CA ALA A 38 24.72 27.01 38.93
C ALA A 38 25.32 26.13 40.04
N THR A 39 24.45 25.63 40.89
CA THR A 39 24.81 24.74 41.99
C THR A 39 24.98 23.31 41.48
N LYS A 40 25.57 22.45 42.33
CA LYS A 40 25.61 21.01 42.05
C LYS A 40 24.22 20.38 41.94
N ALA A 41 23.22 20.97 42.61
CA ALA A 41 21.84 20.51 42.52
C ALA A 41 21.25 20.81 41.14
N ASP A 42 21.50 22.01 40.60
CA ASP A 42 21.04 22.40 39.25
C ASP A 42 21.66 21.48 38.18
N LEU A 43 22.97 21.19 38.30
CA LEU A 43 23.66 20.26 37.40
C LEU A 43 23.13 18.82 37.53
N ALA A 44 22.77 18.39 38.75
CA ALA A 44 22.16 17.08 38.96
C ALA A 44 20.75 17.01 38.35
N GLY A 45 19.96 18.08 38.46
CA GLY A 45 18.64 18.21 37.83
C GLY A 45 18.75 18.09 36.30
N LEU A 46 19.62 18.90 35.69
CA LEU A 46 19.87 18.84 34.24
C LEU A 46 20.35 17.46 33.77
N ARG A 47 21.18 16.77 34.58
CA ARG A 47 21.61 15.41 34.25
C ARG A 47 20.43 14.43 34.26
N THR A 48 19.52 14.56 35.22
CA THR A 48 18.31 13.74 35.29
C THR A 48 17.41 14.01 34.08
N GLU A 49 17.11 15.26 33.77
CA GLU A 49 16.30 15.65 32.61
C GLU A 49 16.90 15.15 31.29
N LEU A 50 18.23 15.23 31.15
CA LEU A 50 18.94 14.70 29.97
C LEU A 50 18.80 13.19 29.84
N VAL A 51 18.91 12.45 30.95
CA VAL A 51 18.73 10.99 30.96
C VAL A 51 17.28 10.64 30.62
N GLU A 52 16.31 11.31 31.21
CA GLU A 52 14.89 11.10 30.94
C GLU A 52 14.56 11.37 29.46
N THR A 53 14.97 12.52 28.93
CA THR A 53 14.77 12.88 27.51
C THR A 53 15.40 11.84 26.59
N ARG A 54 16.60 11.35 26.92
CA ARG A 54 17.28 10.31 26.14
C ARG A 54 16.53 8.99 26.14
N GLU A 55 15.98 8.57 27.29
CA GLU A 55 15.22 7.33 27.38
C GLU A 55 13.86 7.44 26.67
N VAL A 56 13.18 8.60 26.75
CA VAL A 56 11.97 8.89 25.96
C VAL A 56 12.27 8.77 24.46
N LEU A 57 13.29 9.47 23.96
CA LEU A 57 13.67 9.43 22.54
C LEU A 57 14.05 8.01 22.09
N ARG A 58 14.72 7.22 22.94
CA ARG A 58 15.00 5.81 22.64
C ARG A 58 13.71 5.00 22.52
N GLY A 59 12.75 5.21 23.42
CA GLY A 59 11.44 4.60 23.36
C GLY A 59 10.70 4.93 22.07
N GLU A 60 10.63 6.21 21.71
CA GLU A 60 9.98 6.68 20.47
C GLU A 60 10.64 6.09 19.22
N ILE A 61 11.98 6.04 19.17
CA ILE A 61 12.71 5.43 18.04
C ILE A 61 12.37 3.94 17.89
N VAL A 62 12.24 3.21 19.02
CA VAL A 62 11.87 1.79 19.00
C VAL A 62 10.41 1.61 18.58
N ALA A 63 9.52 2.48 19.06
CA ALA A 63 8.10 2.46 18.71
C ALA A 63 7.91 2.67 17.19
N VAL A 64 8.45 3.75 16.63
CA VAL A 64 8.37 4.06 15.19
C VAL A 64 9.00 2.94 14.35
N ARG A 65 10.14 2.39 14.76
CA ARG A 65 10.76 1.25 14.05
C ARG A 65 9.86 0.02 14.03
N THR A 66 9.13 -0.22 15.11
CA THR A 66 8.22 -1.37 15.23
C THR A 66 6.98 -1.16 14.37
N GLU A 67 6.37 0.03 14.45
CA GLU A 67 5.25 0.45 13.62
C GLU A 67 5.57 0.32 12.13
N MET A 68 6.68 0.91 11.66
CA MET A 68 7.11 0.79 10.26
C MET A 68 7.30 -0.66 9.81
N ARG A 69 7.82 -1.54 10.69
CA ARG A 69 7.97 -2.97 10.35
C ARG A 69 6.63 -3.67 10.21
N THR A 70 5.69 -3.36 11.09
CA THR A 70 4.32 -3.90 11.05
C THR A 70 3.60 -3.43 9.79
N GLU A 71 3.58 -2.12 9.53
CA GLU A 71 2.95 -1.54 8.34
C GLU A 71 3.55 -2.11 7.04
N MET A 72 4.88 -2.24 6.96
CA MET A 72 5.52 -2.88 5.79
C MET A 72 5.15 -4.36 5.63
N ALA A 73 4.86 -5.08 6.71
CA ALA A 73 4.44 -6.47 6.66
C ALA A 73 2.97 -6.60 6.24
N GLU A 74 2.12 -5.71 6.76
CA GLU A 74 0.70 -5.61 6.40
C GLU A 74 0.55 -5.24 4.93
N LEU A 75 1.20 -4.18 4.45
CA LEU A 75 1.17 -3.76 3.04
C LEU A 75 1.65 -4.88 2.11
N ARG A 76 2.71 -5.61 2.48
CA ARG A 76 3.18 -6.75 1.68
C ARG A 76 2.13 -7.87 1.60
N THR A 77 1.36 -8.07 2.65
CA THR A 77 0.30 -9.08 2.71
C THR A 77 -0.89 -8.66 1.87
N GLU A 78 -1.33 -7.40 2.01
CA GLU A 78 -2.40 -6.80 1.22
C GLU A 78 -2.09 -6.86 -0.27
N MET A 79 -0.92 -6.38 -0.71
CA MET A 79 -0.50 -6.45 -2.11
C MET A 79 -0.48 -7.89 -2.66
N ARG A 80 -0.11 -8.88 -1.84
CA ARG A 80 -0.15 -10.29 -2.27
C ARG A 80 -1.58 -10.80 -2.43
N SER A 81 -2.50 -10.39 -1.55
CA SER A 81 -3.92 -10.73 -1.65
C SER A 81 -4.52 -10.13 -2.91
N GLU A 82 -4.35 -8.82 -3.10
CA GLU A 82 -4.87 -8.11 -4.28
C GLU A 82 -4.31 -8.69 -5.59
N MET A 83 -3.01 -9.03 -5.64
CA MET A 83 -2.43 -9.69 -6.81
C MET A 83 -3.01 -11.10 -7.05
N ALA A 84 -3.41 -11.83 -6.02
CA ALA A 84 -4.04 -13.14 -6.16
C ALA A 84 -5.49 -13.02 -6.63
N GLU A 85 -6.22 -12.04 -6.10
CA GLU A 85 -7.58 -11.69 -6.51
C GLU A 85 -7.59 -11.26 -7.98
N LEU A 86 -6.74 -10.32 -8.39
CA LEU A 86 -6.63 -9.89 -9.79
C LEU A 86 -6.29 -11.05 -10.74
N ARG A 87 -5.41 -11.99 -10.34
CA ARG A 87 -5.13 -13.18 -11.15
C ARG A 87 -6.36 -14.05 -11.34
N THR A 88 -7.17 -14.19 -10.28
CA THR A 88 -8.42 -14.96 -10.30
C THR A 88 -9.43 -14.28 -11.23
N GLU A 89 -9.66 -12.99 -11.06
CA GLU A 89 -10.55 -12.20 -11.93
C GLU A 89 -10.12 -12.26 -13.40
N MET A 90 -8.82 -12.16 -13.68
CA MET A 90 -8.30 -12.32 -15.04
C MET A 90 -8.51 -13.73 -15.62
N ALA A 91 -8.42 -14.78 -14.80
CA ALA A 91 -8.68 -16.14 -15.23
C ALA A 91 -10.17 -16.34 -15.54
N GLU A 92 -11.05 -15.82 -14.68
CA GLU A 92 -12.50 -15.83 -14.88
C GLU A 92 -12.89 -15.06 -16.14
N MET A 93 -12.33 -13.87 -16.36
CA MET A 93 -12.58 -13.08 -17.57
C MET A 93 -12.13 -13.82 -18.85
N ARG A 94 -11.00 -14.53 -18.82
CA ARG A 94 -10.57 -15.37 -19.95
C ARG A 94 -11.53 -16.54 -20.18
N ALA A 95 -12.01 -17.17 -19.12
CA ALA A 95 -12.97 -18.28 -19.20
C ALA A 95 -14.33 -17.81 -19.76
N THR A 96 -14.82 -16.64 -19.34
CA THR A 96 -16.06 -16.06 -19.89
C THR A 96 -15.89 -15.68 -21.36
N MET A 97 -14.76 -15.06 -21.74
CA MET A 97 -14.49 -14.70 -23.13
C MET A 97 -14.40 -15.92 -24.06
N THR A 98 -13.72 -16.99 -23.63
CA THR A 98 -13.66 -18.25 -24.40
C THR A 98 -15.03 -18.90 -24.54
N THR A 99 -15.83 -18.91 -23.47
CA THR A 99 -17.20 -19.42 -23.51
C THR A 99 -18.06 -18.64 -24.49
N LEU A 100 -17.99 -17.29 -24.47
CA LEU A 100 -18.73 -16.45 -25.42
C LEU A 100 -18.30 -16.71 -26.87
N ALA A 101 -16.99 -16.79 -27.14
CA ALA A 101 -16.48 -17.10 -28.47
C ALA A 101 -17.01 -18.45 -28.99
N THR A 102 -17.03 -19.51 -28.17
CA THR A 102 -17.56 -20.81 -28.58
C THR A 102 -19.08 -20.80 -28.82
N LYS A 103 -19.83 -20.00 -28.06
CA LYS A 103 -21.28 -19.84 -28.27
C LYS A 103 -21.57 -19.17 -29.61
N ASP A 104 -20.82 -18.13 -29.95
CA ASP A 104 -20.96 -17.44 -31.24
C ASP A 104 -20.60 -18.35 -32.42
N GLU A 105 -19.51 -19.13 -32.29
CA GLU A 105 -19.14 -20.13 -33.30
C GLU A 105 -20.24 -21.18 -33.48
N LEU A 106 -20.82 -21.69 -32.39
CA LEU A 106 -21.91 -22.67 -32.43
C LEU A 106 -23.18 -22.09 -33.06
N ALA A 107 -23.59 -20.87 -32.71
CA ALA A 107 -24.73 -20.20 -33.33
C ALA A 107 -24.53 -20.03 -34.85
N SER A 108 -23.31 -19.67 -35.27
CA SER A 108 -22.96 -19.56 -36.69
C SER A 108 -22.97 -20.91 -37.42
N LEU A 109 -22.68 -22.01 -36.71
CA LEU A 109 -22.72 -23.37 -37.25
C LEU A 109 -24.17 -23.85 -37.40
N GLU A 110 -25.02 -23.61 -36.41
CA GLU A 110 -26.45 -23.94 -36.46
C GLU A 110 -27.15 -23.24 -37.63
N LEU A 111 -26.86 -21.96 -37.84
CA LEU A 111 -27.41 -21.20 -38.96
C LEU A 111 -26.95 -21.79 -40.31
N ARG A 112 -25.64 -22.05 -40.45
CA ARG A 112 -25.07 -22.67 -41.66
C ARG A 112 -25.62 -24.07 -41.92
N LEU A 113 -25.86 -24.86 -40.88
CA LEU A 113 -26.45 -26.20 -41.00
C LEU A 113 -27.90 -26.09 -41.47
N THR A 114 -28.67 -25.19 -40.87
CA THR A 114 -30.08 -24.96 -41.24
C THR A 114 -30.21 -24.51 -42.70
N GLU A 115 -29.33 -23.61 -43.15
CA GLU A 115 -29.29 -23.16 -44.54
C GLU A 115 -28.89 -24.28 -45.52
N LYS A 116 -27.87 -25.08 -45.19
CA LYS A 116 -27.49 -26.23 -46.03
C LYS A 116 -28.58 -27.29 -46.10
N MET A 117 -29.26 -27.57 -45.00
CA MET A 117 -30.37 -28.52 -44.94
C MET A 117 -31.54 -28.03 -45.79
N SER A 118 -31.95 -26.76 -45.67
CA SER A 118 -33.02 -26.20 -46.48
C SER A 118 -32.69 -26.24 -47.97
N ALA A 119 -31.46 -25.91 -48.35
CA ALA A 119 -30.97 -25.99 -49.73
C ALA A 119 -30.96 -27.44 -50.26
N MET A 120 -30.55 -28.42 -49.44
CA MET A 120 -30.56 -29.84 -49.80
C MET A 120 -31.99 -30.35 -50.00
N PHE A 121 -32.91 -30.01 -49.08
CA PHE A 121 -34.32 -30.38 -49.20
C PHE A 121 -34.95 -29.79 -50.45
N ALA A 122 -34.71 -28.51 -50.74
CA ALA A 122 -35.22 -27.87 -51.95
C ALA A 122 -34.71 -28.58 -53.22
N LYS A 123 -33.41 -28.87 -53.31
CA LYS A 123 -32.82 -29.61 -54.43
C LYS A 123 -33.40 -31.03 -54.56
N MET A 124 -33.54 -31.73 -53.45
CA MET A 124 -34.12 -33.08 -53.42
C MET A 124 -35.57 -33.08 -53.89
N ILE A 125 -36.40 -32.12 -53.42
CA ILE A 125 -37.78 -31.96 -53.87
C ILE A 125 -37.83 -31.72 -55.38
N ILE A 126 -37.02 -30.80 -55.90
CA ILE A 126 -36.95 -30.53 -57.35
C ILE A 126 -36.60 -31.82 -58.13
N TRP A 127 -35.61 -32.58 -57.66
CA TRP A 127 -35.19 -33.82 -58.32
C TRP A 127 -36.27 -34.91 -58.26
N LEU A 128 -36.92 -35.10 -57.11
CA LEU A 128 -38.01 -36.05 -56.92
C LEU A 128 -39.23 -35.72 -57.78
N VAL A 129 -39.60 -34.43 -57.87
CA VAL A 129 -40.68 -33.98 -58.76
C VAL A 129 -40.35 -34.27 -60.22
N GLY A 130 -39.11 -33.99 -60.65
CA GLY A 130 -38.66 -34.32 -62.01
C GLY A 130 -38.77 -35.81 -62.34
N ILE A 131 -38.35 -36.68 -61.42
CA ILE A 131 -38.47 -38.14 -61.58
C ILE A 131 -39.94 -38.58 -61.64
N ALA A 132 -40.80 -38.04 -60.78
CA ALA A 132 -42.21 -38.37 -60.75
C ALA A 132 -42.92 -37.99 -62.07
N ILE A 133 -42.59 -36.84 -62.66
CA ILE A 133 -43.13 -36.44 -63.96
C ILE A 133 -42.67 -37.42 -65.05
N ALA A 134 -41.38 -37.77 -65.08
CA ALA A 134 -40.83 -38.70 -66.07
C ALA A 134 -41.44 -40.11 -65.97
N SER A 135 -41.69 -40.62 -64.76
CA SER A 135 -42.30 -41.93 -64.55
C SER A 135 -43.76 -41.98 -65.01
N VAL A 136 -44.53 -40.91 -64.79
CA VAL A 136 -45.92 -40.81 -65.29
C VAL A 136 -45.95 -40.80 -66.82
N SER A 137 -45.05 -40.05 -67.47
CA SER A 137 -44.92 -40.05 -68.93
C SER A 137 -44.58 -41.44 -69.48
N LEU A 138 -43.69 -42.17 -68.80
CA LEU A 138 -43.34 -43.55 -69.17
C LEU A 138 -44.52 -44.51 -69.03
N MET A 139 -45.28 -44.43 -67.92
CA MET A 139 -46.48 -45.26 -67.72
C MET A 139 -47.52 -45.04 -68.82
N ALA A 140 -47.73 -43.79 -69.23
CA ALA A 140 -48.65 -43.45 -70.31
C ALA A 140 -48.22 -44.06 -71.66
N ALA A 141 -46.92 -44.01 -71.99
CA ALA A 141 -46.37 -44.60 -73.21
C ALA A 141 -46.51 -46.14 -73.25
N ILE A 142 -46.20 -46.82 -72.14
CA ILE A 142 -46.38 -48.28 -72.01
C ILE A 142 -47.86 -48.66 -72.18
N GLY A 143 -48.78 -47.89 -71.59
CA GLY A 143 -50.22 -48.13 -71.72
C GLY A 143 -50.77 -47.97 -73.14
N GLN A 144 -50.14 -47.15 -73.99
CA GLN A 144 -50.50 -47.05 -75.41
C GLN A 144 -50.01 -48.24 -76.23
N LEU A 145 -48.86 -48.83 -75.89
CA LEU A 145 -48.29 -50.00 -76.58
C LEU A 145 -49.04 -51.31 -76.30
N MET A 146 -49.81 -51.39 -75.20
CA MET A 146 -50.56 -52.59 -74.82
C MET A 146 -52.03 -52.60 -75.31
N LYS A 147 -52.45 -51.60 -76.09
CA LYS A 147 -53.77 -51.55 -76.73
C LYS A 147 -53.69 -52.01 -78.17
#